data_AF-A0A0E3VY08-F1
#
_entry.id   AF-A0A0E3VY08-F1
#
_cell.length_a   1.000
_cell.length_b   1.000
_cell.length_c   1.000
_cell.angle_alpha   90.00
_cell.angle_beta   90.00
_cell.angle_gamma   90.00
#
_symmetry.space_group_name_H-M   'P 1'
#
loop_
_entity.id
_entity.type
_entity.pdbx_description
1 polymer ?
#
loop_
_entity_poly.entity_id
_entity_poly.type
_entity_poly.pdbx_seq_one_letter_code
_entity_poly.pdbx_strand_id
1 'polypeptide(L)'
;MERALREDLRAGLCARRCARQKVRNDLTNDLRLDSFVPHAAIADNDIKPPQRQAKFEIGAAGFQINGNPYKPDRIDQLLPLGGIEEWKLSTVNAFGHPFHIPVNPFQIAKIINDTTGEDVSLSGDADEPQYANLKGVWKDTLFIRQGYTAYVYTRYRRYIGDFVLHCHILDHEDQGMMQNVRIGIPDGTGGIAAAHHNH
;
A
#
# COMPACT_ATOMS: atom_id res chain seq x y z
N MET A 1 46.17 -12.11 -12.52
CA MET A 1 45.19 -11.16 -13.11
C MET A 1 44.13 -11.88 -13.97
N GLU A 2 44.52 -12.78 -14.88
CA GLU A 2 43.57 -13.53 -15.74
C GLU A 2 42.61 -14.50 -15.02
N ARG A 3 43.01 -15.04 -13.86
CA ARG A 3 42.18 -15.99 -13.08
C ARG A 3 40.98 -15.31 -12.41
N ALA A 4 41.19 -14.12 -11.84
CA ALA A 4 40.16 -13.32 -11.19
C ALA A 4 39.10 -12.81 -12.20
N LEU A 5 39.52 -12.38 -13.39
CA LEU A 5 38.60 -11.99 -14.47
C LEU A 5 37.74 -13.16 -14.97
N ARG A 6 38.28 -14.39 -15.00
CA ARG A 6 37.51 -15.59 -15.39
C ARG A 6 36.55 -16.06 -14.29
N GLU A 7 36.87 -15.85 -13.03
CA GLU A 7 35.98 -16.12 -11.89
C GLU A 7 34.83 -15.12 -11.83
N ASP A 8 35.09 -13.82 -12.05
CA ASP A 8 34.04 -12.79 -12.15
C ASP A 8 33.11 -12.99 -13.35
N LEU A 9 33.64 -13.37 -14.52
CA LEU A 9 32.79 -13.73 -15.67
C LEU A 9 31.93 -14.97 -15.38
N ARG A 10 32.47 -15.99 -14.70
CA ARG A 10 31.72 -17.19 -14.30
C ARG A 10 30.65 -16.86 -13.25
N ALA A 11 30.95 -16.01 -12.27
CA ALA A 11 30.00 -15.54 -11.27
C ALA A 11 28.87 -14.71 -11.92
N GLY A 12 29.19 -13.83 -12.87
CA GLY A 12 28.22 -13.04 -13.65
C GLY A 12 27.34 -13.91 -14.57
N LEU A 13 27.89 -14.95 -15.19
CA LEU A 13 27.14 -15.95 -15.96
C LEU A 13 26.23 -16.82 -15.08
N CYS A 14 26.66 -17.12 -13.85
CA CYS A 14 25.86 -17.84 -12.85
C CYS A 14 24.68 -16.98 -12.37
N ALA A 15 24.92 -15.71 -12.04
CA ALA A 15 23.87 -14.75 -11.65
C ALA A 15 22.82 -14.54 -12.75
N ARG A 16 23.25 -14.41 -14.02
CA ARG A 16 22.33 -14.30 -15.17
C ARG A 16 21.52 -15.57 -15.41
N ARG A 17 22.11 -16.76 -15.21
CA ARG A 17 21.39 -18.04 -15.32
C ARG A 17 20.38 -18.22 -14.18
N CYS A 18 20.71 -17.83 -12.95
CA CYS A 18 19.80 -17.84 -11.80
C CYS A 18 18.64 -16.86 -12.00
N ALA A 19 18.91 -15.62 -12.45
CA ALA A 19 17.86 -14.65 -12.75
C ALA A 19 16.93 -15.14 -13.88
N ARG A 20 17.49 -15.68 -14.97
CA ARG A 20 16.69 -16.26 -16.07
C ARG A 20 15.84 -17.46 -15.62
N GLN A 21 16.36 -18.28 -14.71
CA GLN A 21 15.61 -19.40 -14.18
C GLN A 21 14.48 -18.94 -13.27
N LYS A 22 14.74 -17.95 -12.40
CA LYS A 22 13.72 -17.34 -11.55
C LYS A 22 12.59 -16.72 -12.37
N VAL A 23 12.92 -15.91 -13.38
CA VAL A 23 11.92 -15.32 -14.29
C VAL A 23 11.12 -16.41 -15.02
N ARG A 24 11.76 -17.49 -15.49
CA ARG A 24 11.01 -18.60 -16.12
C ARG A 24 10.08 -19.30 -15.14
N ASN A 25 10.54 -19.55 -13.91
CA ASN A 25 9.72 -20.15 -12.87
C ASN A 25 8.51 -19.26 -12.55
N ASP A 26 8.71 -17.95 -12.41
CA ASP A 26 7.64 -16.97 -12.18
C ASP A 26 6.62 -17.02 -13.35
N LEU A 27 7.07 -16.99 -14.60
CA LEU A 27 6.19 -17.06 -15.77
C LEU A 27 5.39 -18.37 -15.87
N THR A 28 6.01 -19.51 -15.54
CA THR A 28 5.34 -20.81 -15.54
C THR A 28 4.39 -21.00 -14.35
N ASN A 29 4.54 -20.18 -13.31
CA ASN A 29 3.70 -20.16 -12.12
C ASN A 29 2.71 -19.01 -12.23
N ASP A 30 1.70 -19.16 -13.10
CA ASP A 30 0.62 -18.17 -13.29
C ASP A 30 1.09 -16.78 -13.78
N LEU A 31 2.07 -16.76 -14.70
CA LEU A 31 2.57 -15.52 -15.32
C LEU A 31 3.06 -14.46 -14.33
N ARG A 32 3.54 -14.89 -13.15
CA ARG A 32 4.04 -13.97 -12.11
C ARG A 32 5.25 -13.19 -12.62
N LEU A 33 5.39 -11.96 -12.11
CA LEU A 33 6.48 -11.05 -12.45
C LEU A 33 7.25 -10.60 -11.19
N ASP A 34 7.27 -11.45 -10.15
CA ASP A 34 7.86 -11.15 -8.84
C ASP A 34 9.33 -10.68 -8.96
N SER A 35 10.09 -11.25 -9.91
CA SER A 35 11.46 -10.84 -10.20
C SER A 35 11.63 -9.40 -10.72
N PHE A 36 10.55 -8.75 -11.17
CA PHE A 36 10.54 -7.38 -11.67
C PHE A 36 9.88 -6.39 -10.72
N VAL A 37 9.32 -6.85 -9.60
CA VAL A 37 8.73 -5.97 -8.59
C VAL A 37 9.85 -5.29 -7.80
N PRO A 38 9.99 -3.94 -7.85
CA PRO A 38 11.09 -3.24 -7.18
C PRO A 38 10.92 -3.17 -5.65
N HIS A 39 9.78 -3.63 -5.14
CA HIS A 39 9.45 -3.67 -3.72
C HIS A 39 9.49 -5.11 -3.21
N ALA A 40 10.35 -5.39 -2.22
CA ALA A 40 10.33 -6.68 -1.53
C ALA A 40 8.95 -6.93 -0.90
N ALA A 41 8.51 -8.17 -0.70
CA ALA A 41 7.26 -8.43 0.03
C ALA A 41 7.34 -7.96 1.50
N ILE A 42 6.18 -7.69 2.12
CA ILE A 42 5.98 -7.53 3.57
C ILE A 42 5.33 -8.83 4.06
N ALA A 43 5.87 -9.42 5.12
CA ALA A 43 5.27 -10.59 5.74
C ALA A 43 4.37 -10.18 6.91
N ASP A 44 3.32 -10.95 7.18
CA ASP A 44 2.33 -10.63 8.22
C ASP A 44 2.95 -10.46 9.62
N ASN A 45 4.06 -11.15 9.89
CA ASN A 45 4.80 -11.05 11.16
C ASN A 45 5.57 -9.73 11.34
N ASP A 46 5.74 -8.94 10.27
CA ASP A 46 6.37 -7.63 10.33
C ASP A 46 5.39 -6.51 10.73
N ILE A 47 4.08 -6.81 10.71
CA ILE A 47 3.02 -5.85 11.00
C ILE A 47 2.89 -5.65 12.51
N LYS A 48 2.87 -4.38 12.94
CA LYS A 48 2.71 -3.99 14.33
C LYS A 48 1.45 -3.14 14.49
N PRO A 49 0.71 -3.27 15.60
CA PRO A 49 -0.37 -2.36 15.91
C PRO A 49 0.17 -0.93 16.17
N PRO A 50 -0.68 0.11 16.00
CA PRO A 50 -2.09 0.05 15.62
C PRO A 50 -2.33 -0.11 14.11
N GLN A 51 -3.47 -0.68 13.74
CA GLN A 51 -3.96 -0.66 12.35
C GLN A 51 -4.48 0.74 12.00
N ARG A 52 -4.17 1.23 10.80
CA ARG A 52 -4.68 2.48 10.24
C ARG A 52 -5.97 2.24 9.48
N GLN A 53 -6.81 3.26 9.38
CA GLN A 53 -8.07 3.19 8.64
C GLN A 53 -8.18 4.35 7.66
N ALA A 54 -8.68 4.05 6.46
CA ALA A 54 -9.19 5.04 5.53
C ALA A 54 -10.57 4.56 5.03
N LYS A 55 -11.62 5.10 5.65
CA LYS A 55 -13.01 4.87 5.28
C LYS A 55 -13.49 6.03 4.43
N PHE A 56 -13.72 5.79 3.15
CA PHE A 56 -14.26 6.76 2.20
C PHE A 56 -15.78 6.85 2.37
N GLU A 57 -16.31 8.07 2.49
CA GLU A 57 -17.73 8.27 2.68
C GLU A 57 -18.24 9.61 2.18
N ILE A 58 -19.51 9.63 1.80
CA ILE A 58 -20.29 10.84 1.53
C ILE A 58 -21.24 11.00 2.71
N GLY A 59 -20.85 11.86 3.65
CA GLY A 59 -21.63 12.16 4.86
C GLY A 59 -22.28 13.54 4.80
N ALA A 60 -22.82 13.99 5.94
CA ALA A 60 -23.53 15.28 6.03
C ALA A 60 -22.66 16.50 5.64
N ALA A 61 -21.35 16.41 5.84
CA ALA A 61 -20.38 17.45 5.48
C ALA A 61 -19.81 17.28 4.06
N GLY A 62 -20.39 16.41 3.22
CA GLY A 62 -19.91 16.11 1.88
C GLY A 62 -18.91 14.95 1.84
N PHE A 63 -17.91 15.05 0.97
CA PHE A 63 -16.91 14.02 0.73
C PHE A 63 -15.85 13.99 1.84
N GLN A 64 -15.65 12.81 2.43
CA GLN A 64 -14.90 12.66 3.68
C GLN A 64 -14.08 11.38 3.69
N ILE A 65 -13.02 11.38 4.49
CA ILE A 65 -12.31 10.17 4.90
C ILE A 65 -12.35 10.11 6.43
N ASN A 66 -12.79 8.98 6.98
CA ASN A 66 -12.98 8.78 8.43
C ASN A 66 -13.85 9.87 9.07
N GLY A 67 -14.95 10.26 8.42
CA GLY A 67 -15.92 11.23 8.92
C GLY A 67 -15.42 12.67 8.96
N ASN A 68 -14.30 12.94 8.28
CA ASN A 68 -13.68 14.25 8.28
C ASN A 68 -13.44 14.72 6.83
N PRO A 69 -13.93 15.93 6.45
CA PRO A 69 -13.50 16.56 5.21
C PRO A 69 -12.08 17.09 5.36
N TYR A 70 -11.41 17.29 4.23
CA TYR A 70 -10.05 17.81 4.18
C TYR A 70 -9.91 19.17 4.88
N LYS A 71 -8.81 19.32 5.63
CA LYS A 71 -8.40 20.58 6.25
C LYS A 71 -6.88 20.72 6.12
N PRO A 72 -6.35 21.74 5.42
CA PRO A 72 -4.91 21.88 5.19
C PRO A 72 -4.06 21.97 6.47
N ASP A 73 -4.63 22.49 7.55
CA ASP A 73 -3.98 22.72 8.85
C ASP A 73 -4.09 21.53 9.81
N ARG A 74 -4.84 20.48 9.45
CA ARG A 74 -5.01 19.27 10.26
C ARG A 74 -4.13 18.15 9.72
N ILE A 75 -3.39 17.48 10.59
CA ILE A 75 -2.71 16.23 10.27
C ILE A 75 -3.60 15.07 10.72
N ASP A 76 -4.02 14.23 9.77
CA ASP A 76 -4.95 13.12 10.02
C ASP A 76 -4.20 11.84 10.42
N GLN A 77 -3.00 11.64 9.87
CA GLN A 77 -2.26 10.38 9.97
C GLN A 77 -0.80 10.67 10.36
N LEU A 78 -0.35 10.09 11.48
CA LEU A 78 1.03 10.18 11.96
C LEU A 78 1.71 8.82 11.82
N LEU A 79 2.77 8.79 11.01
CA LEU A 79 3.42 7.55 10.60
C LEU A 79 4.92 7.60 10.92
N PRO A 80 5.46 6.59 11.61
CA PRO A 80 6.88 6.55 11.93
C PRO A 80 7.72 6.16 10.71
N LEU A 81 8.80 6.91 10.46
CA LEU A 81 9.83 6.54 9.49
C LEU A 81 10.46 5.18 9.90
N GLY A 82 10.64 4.31 8.92
CA GLY A 82 11.07 2.93 9.10
C GLY A 82 9.93 1.97 9.48
N GLY A 83 8.74 2.51 9.80
CA GLY A 83 7.56 1.74 10.16
C GLY A 83 6.95 0.98 8.99
N ILE A 84 6.25 -0.10 9.35
CA ILE A 84 5.35 -0.84 8.48
C ILE A 84 3.97 -0.73 9.10
N GLU A 85 3.00 -0.27 8.32
CA GLU A 85 1.64 -0.07 8.80
C GLU A 85 0.66 -0.87 7.93
N GLU A 86 -0.31 -1.48 8.60
CA GLU A 86 -1.48 -2.06 7.95
C GLU A 86 -2.59 -1.02 7.86
N TRP A 87 -3.18 -0.90 6.67
CA TRP A 87 -4.33 -0.07 6.41
C TRP A 87 -5.55 -0.92 6.11
N LYS A 88 -6.64 -0.63 6.83
CA LYS A 88 -7.99 -1.08 6.51
C LYS A 88 -8.67 -0.02 5.65
N LEU A 89 -8.89 -0.37 4.38
CA LEU A 89 -9.53 0.48 3.38
C LEU A 89 -10.96 0.00 3.17
N SER A 90 -11.92 0.92 3.28
CA SER A 90 -13.33 0.60 3.05
C SER A 90 -14.06 1.81 2.49
N THR A 91 -15.25 1.58 1.93
CA THR A 91 -16.15 2.66 1.54
C THR A 91 -17.55 2.40 2.07
N VAL A 92 -18.26 3.47 2.40
CA VAL A 92 -19.71 3.43 2.66
C VAL A 92 -20.42 4.30 1.62
N ASN A 93 -21.74 4.18 1.49
CA ASN A 93 -22.56 4.71 0.40
C ASN A 93 -22.46 3.91 -0.93
N ALA A 94 -23.38 4.16 -1.87
CA ALA A 94 -23.68 3.31 -3.03
C ALA A 94 -22.60 3.30 -4.15
N PHE A 95 -21.43 3.89 -3.93
CA PHE A 95 -20.37 4.00 -4.94
C PHE A 95 -19.01 3.58 -4.37
N GLY A 96 -18.15 3.10 -5.28
CA GLY A 96 -16.76 2.77 -4.95
C GLY A 96 -15.84 3.98 -5.08
N HIS A 97 -14.73 3.97 -4.34
CA HIS A 97 -13.76 5.06 -4.33
C HIS A 97 -12.35 4.51 -4.61
N PRO A 98 -11.58 5.13 -5.54
CA PRO A 98 -10.17 4.80 -5.73
C PRO A 98 -9.32 5.43 -4.64
N PHE A 99 -8.87 4.62 -3.68
CA PHE A 99 -7.85 5.03 -2.71
C PHE A 99 -6.53 5.24 -3.45
N HIS A 100 -5.92 6.42 -3.30
CA HIS A 100 -4.59 6.74 -3.82
C HIS A 100 -3.69 7.29 -2.70
N ILE A 101 -2.42 6.83 -2.69
CA ILE A 101 -1.37 7.36 -1.84
C ILE A 101 -0.10 7.62 -2.66
N PRO A 102 0.27 8.88 -2.89
CA PRO A 102 1.54 9.23 -3.52
C PRO A 102 2.75 8.73 -2.73
N VAL A 103 3.86 8.47 -3.43
CA VAL A 103 5.20 8.17 -2.89
C VAL A 103 5.35 6.82 -2.18
N ASN A 104 4.32 6.36 -1.47
CA ASN A 104 4.38 5.20 -0.58
C ASN A 104 3.46 4.08 -1.09
N PRO A 105 3.88 3.30 -2.12
CA PRO A 105 3.08 2.20 -2.61
C PRO A 105 2.84 1.18 -1.49
N PHE A 106 1.78 0.41 -1.64
CA PHE A 106 1.33 -0.59 -0.70
C PHE A 106 1.24 -1.97 -1.36
N GLN A 107 1.42 -3.01 -0.56
CA GLN A 107 1.18 -4.39 -0.92
C GLN A 107 -0.23 -4.79 -0.49
N ILE A 108 -1.00 -5.41 -1.37
CA ILE A 108 -2.32 -5.93 -1.02
C ILE A 108 -2.15 -7.21 -0.19
N ALA A 109 -2.64 -7.20 1.05
CA ALA A 109 -2.56 -8.33 1.96
C ALA A 109 -3.74 -9.29 1.77
N LYS A 110 -4.96 -8.73 1.69
CA LYS A 110 -6.20 -9.44 1.43
C LYS A 110 -7.31 -8.46 1.06
N ILE A 111 -8.34 -8.93 0.35
CA ILE A 111 -9.55 -8.15 0.09
C ILE A 111 -10.72 -9.04 0.49
N ILE A 112 -11.47 -8.63 1.51
CA ILE A 112 -12.55 -9.42 2.09
C ILE A 112 -13.88 -8.97 1.50
N ASN A 113 -14.70 -9.91 1.03
CA ASN A 113 -16.12 -9.66 0.79
C ASN A 113 -16.83 -9.61 2.15
N ASP A 114 -17.41 -8.47 2.52
CA ASP A 114 -18.00 -8.27 3.84
C ASP A 114 -19.27 -9.13 4.07
N THR A 115 -19.87 -9.65 2.99
CA THR A 115 -21.07 -10.51 3.05
C THR A 115 -20.69 -11.98 3.26
N THR A 116 -19.74 -12.50 2.49
CA THR A 116 -19.34 -13.92 2.57
C THR A 116 -18.21 -14.18 3.56
N GLY A 117 -17.40 -13.14 3.87
CA GLY A 117 -16.20 -13.23 4.69
C GLY A 117 -14.97 -13.79 3.95
N GLU A 118 -15.08 -14.05 2.65
CA GLU A 118 -14.03 -14.67 1.84
C GLU A 118 -12.98 -13.67 1.35
N ASP A 119 -11.72 -14.12 1.24
CA ASP A 119 -10.62 -13.35 0.64
C ASP A 119 -10.64 -13.51 -0.89
N VAL A 120 -11.22 -12.53 -1.56
CA VAL A 120 -11.40 -12.48 -3.03
C VAL A 120 -10.14 -12.02 -3.78
N SER A 121 -9.04 -11.77 -3.06
CA SER A 121 -7.76 -11.38 -3.66
C SER A 121 -6.88 -12.57 -4.09
N LEU A 122 -7.30 -13.78 -3.72
CA LEU A 122 -6.63 -15.03 -4.06
C LEU A 122 -6.77 -15.37 -5.55
N SER A 123 -5.99 -16.36 -5.99
CA SER A 123 -5.96 -16.73 -7.41
C SER A 123 -7.21 -17.47 -7.84
N GLY A 124 -7.81 -17.03 -8.95
CA GLY A 124 -8.90 -17.76 -9.61
C GLY A 124 -10.30 -17.50 -9.07
N ASP A 125 -10.52 -16.41 -8.33
CA ASP A 125 -11.87 -15.97 -7.99
C ASP A 125 -12.60 -15.47 -9.26
N ALA A 126 -13.42 -16.34 -9.85
CA ALA A 126 -14.15 -16.06 -11.08
C ALA A 126 -15.32 -15.09 -10.86
N ASP A 127 -15.83 -15.01 -9.64
CA ASP A 127 -16.97 -14.19 -9.27
C ASP A 127 -16.52 -12.72 -9.05
N GLU A 128 -15.27 -12.50 -8.65
CA GLU A 128 -14.70 -11.16 -8.42
C GLU A 128 -13.43 -10.87 -9.26
N PRO A 129 -13.55 -10.77 -10.60
CA PRO A 129 -12.41 -10.59 -11.51
C PRO A 129 -11.63 -9.28 -11.28
N GLN A 130 -12.23 -8.28 -10.61
CA GLN A 130 -11.55 -7.03 -10.26
C GLN A 130 -10.46 -7.23 -9.20
N TYR A 131 -10.64 -8.18 -8.28
CA TYR A 131 -9.75 -8.40 -7.15
C TYR A 131 -8.93 -9.68 -7.26
N ALA A 132 -9.33 -10.61 -8.12
CA ALA A 132 -8.61 -11.85 -8.37
C ALA A 132 -7.11 -11.62 -8.62
N ASN A 133 -6.28 -12.48 -8.04
CA ASN A 133 -4.82 -12.46 -8.15
C ASN A 133 -4.12 -11.19 -7.62
N LEU A 134 -4.80 -10.34 -6.85
CA LEU A 134 -4.18 -9.14 -6.29
C LEU A 134 -3.37 -9.39 -5.01
N LYS A 135 -3.51 -10.54 -4.35
CA LYS A 135 -2.77 -10.83 -3.12
C LYS A 135 -1.25 -10.77 -3.36
N GLY A 136 -0.57 -9.97 -2.55
CA GLY A 136 0.86 -9.74 -2.62
C GLY A 136 1.30 -8.74 -3.71
N VAL A 137 0.38 -8.24 -4.54
CA VAL A 137 0.68 -7.25 -5.59
C VAL A 137 0.88 -5.87 -4.98
N TRP A 138 1.87 -5.14 -5.50
CA TRP A 138 2.14 -3.76 -5.14
C TRP A 138 1.34 -2.79 -6.01
N LYS A 139 0.69 -1.81 -5.38
CA LYS A 139 -0.05 -0.72 -6.04
C LYS A 139 0.12 0.58 -5.26
N ASP A 140 -0.21 1.70 -5.90
CA ASP A 140 -0.39 3.00 -5.25
C ASP A 140 -1.87 3.45 -5.26
N THR A 141 -2.70 2.75 -6.05
CA THR A 141 -4.09 3.06 -6.27
C THR A 141 -4.92 1.77 -6.28
N LEU A 142 -6.02 1.74 -5.52
CA LEU A 142 -6.93 0.61 -5.47
C LEU A 142 -8.38 1.10 -5.42
N PHE A 143 -9.20 0.63 -6.36
CA PHE A 143 -10.63 0.89 -6.33
C PHE A 143 -11.29 0.02 -5.26
N ILE A 144 -11.95 0.66 -4.28
CA ILE A 144 -12.63 -0.02 -3.18
C ILE A 144 -14.13 0.10 -3.40
N ARG A 145 -14.79 -1.05 -3.59
CA ARG A 145 -16.26 -1.14 -3.72
C ARG A 145 -16.92 -1.24 -2.36
N GLN A 146 -18.18 -0.80 -2.28
CA GLN A 146 -19.02 -1.05 -1.11
C GLN A 146 -19.19 -2.56 -0.90
N GLY A 147 -19.15 -3.00 0.37
CA GLY A 147 -19.26 -4.41 0.74
C GLY A 147 -17.96 -5.19 0.59
N TYR A 148 -16.83 -4.51 0.35
CA TYR A 148 -15.51 -5.11 0.38
C TYR A 148 -14.58 -4.26 1.26
N THR A 149 -13.74 -4.95 2.02
CA THR A 149 -12.70 -4.35 2.85
C THR A 149 -11.33 -4.81 2.38
N ALA A 150 -10.49 -3.89 1.91
CA ALA A 150 -9.10 -4.20 1.58
C ALA A 150 -8.17 -3.96 2.77
N TYR A 151 -7.26 -4.90 3.00
CA TYR A 151 -6.16 -4.77 3.95
C TYR A 151 -4.88 -4.66 3.15
N VAL A 152 -4.12 -3.59 3.35
CA VAL A 152 -2.88 -3.33 2.61
C VAL A 152 -1.74 -2.98 3.56
N TYR A 153 -0.52 -3.34 3.18
CA TYR A 153 0.70 -3.07 3.93
C TYR A 153 1.54 -2.04 3.22
N THR A 154 2.01 -1.03 3.93
CA THR A 154 2.93 -0.02 3.38
C THR A 154 4.11 0.19 4.32
N ARG A 155 5.21 0.69 3.78
CA ARG A 155 6.47 0.92 4.49
C ARG A 155 7.00 2.31 4.20
N TYR A 156 7.41 3.05 5.23
CA TYR A 156 7.84 4.44 5.08
C TYR A 156 9.34 4.55 5.25
N ARG A 157 10.14 4.39 4.18
CA ARG A 157 11.60 4.21 4.31
C ARG A 157 12.46 5.43 3.97
N ARG A 158 11.97 6.34 3.14
CA ARG A 158 12.85 7.27 2.41
C ARG A 158 12.63 8.74 2.72
N TYR A 159 11.39 9.16 2.93
CA TYR A 159 11.05 10.56 3.03
C TYR A 159 10.27 10.84 4.32
N ILE A 160 10.64 11.93 5.00
CA ILE A 160 9.87 12.54 6.08
C ILE A 160 9.15 13.78 5.54
N GLY A 161 8.13 14.23 6.24
CA GLY A 161 7.35 15.41 5.88
C GLY A 161 5.87 15.11 5.68
N ASP A 162 5.19 16.08 5.09
CA ASP A 162 3.74 16.04 4.87
C ASP A 162 3.43 15.61 3.44
N PHE A 163 2.53 14.64 3.35
CA PHE A 163 1.99 14.07 2.13
C PHE A 163 0.47 14.08 2.22
N VAL A 164 -0.17 13.57 1.17
CA VAL A 164 -1.62 13.37 1.15
C VAL A 164 -1.95 11.91 0.87
N LEU A 165 -3.16 11.51 1.23
CA LEU A 165 -3.87 10.39 0.61
C LEU A 165 -5.27 10.87 0.26
N HIS A 166 -5.86 10.36 -0.81
CA HIS A 166 -7.13 10.87 -1.30
C HIS A 166 -7.89 9.87 -2.16
N CYS A 167 -9.14 10.21 -2.45
CA CYS A 167 -9.89 9.58 -3.52
C CYS A 167 -9.41 10.13 -4.86
N HIS A 168 -9.02 9.27 -5.78
CA HIS A 168 -8.53 9.70 -7.10
C HIS A 168 -9.64 10.13 -8.10
N ILE A 169 -10.88 10.28 -7.63
CA ILE A 169 -11.92 11.00 -8.38
C ILE A 169 -11.76 12.47 -8.03
N LEU A 170 -11.27 13.27 -8.99
CA LEU A 170 -10.88 14.67 -8.78
C LEU A 170 -11.99 15.50 -8.13
N ASP A 171 -13.24 15.35 -8.60
CA ASP A 171 -14.38 16.06 -8.01
C ASP A 171 -14.59 15.73 -6.52
N HIS A 172 -14.29 14.49 -6.10
CA HIS A 172 -14.39 14.08 -4.70
C HIS A 172 -13.20 14.60 -3.89
N GLU A 173 -11.99 14.55 -4.45
CA GLU A 173 -10.75 15.08 -3.86
C GLU A 173 -10.88 16.57 -3.53
N ASP A 174 -11.22 17.38 -4.54
CA ASP A 174 -11.33 18.84 -4.44
C ASP A 174 -12.42 19.28 -3.45
N GLN A 175 -13.44 18.46 -3.26
CA GLN A 175 -14.54 18.72 -2.33
C GLN A 175 -14.31 18.15 -0.92
N GLY A 176 -13.14 17.55 -0.66
CA GLY A 176 -12.70 17.22 0.70
C GLY A 176 -12.35 15.76 0.96
N MET A 177 -12.36 14.87 -0.05
CA MET A 177 -11.99 13.46 0.11
C MET A 177 -10.47 13.23 0.12
N MET A 178 -9.79 13.94 1.01
CA MET A 178 -8.34 13.94 1.16
C MET A 178 -7.97 14.03 2.64
N GLN A 179 -6.83 13.45 3.00
CA GLN A 179 -6.23 13.53 4.34
C GLN A 179 -4.76 13.89 4.24
N ASN A 180 -4.28 14.67 5.21
CA ASN A 180 -2.86 14.93 5.38
C ASN A 180 -2.20 13.79 6.16
N VAL A 181 -1.04 13.36 5.65
CA VAL A 181 -0.24 12.27 6.19
C VAL A 181 1.14 12.80 6.52
N ARG A 182 1.55 12.71 7.80
CA ARG A 182 2.89 13.11 8.22
C ARG A 182 3.74 11.89 8.53
N ILE A 183 4.87 11.78 7.83
CA ILE A 183 5.91 10.80 8.13
C ILE A 183 6.99 11.50 8.94
N GLY A 184 7.22 11.04 10.17
CA GLY A 184 8.14 11.66 11.12
C GLY A 184 9.18 10.69 11.69
N ILE A 185 10.21 11.24 12.33
CA ILE A 185 11.20 10.42 13.05
C ILE A 185 10.50 9.75 14.24
N PRO A 186 10.66 8.44 14.47
CA PRO A 186 10.03 7.77 15.60
C PRO A 186 10.49 8.33 16.96
N ASP A 187 9.58 8.43 17.92
CA ASP A 187 9.89 8.85 19.30
C ASP A 187 10.38 7.71 20.22
N GLY A 188 10.42 6.47 19.70
CA GLY A 188 10.76 5.26 20.46
C GLY A 188 9.61 4.65 21.26
N THR A 189 8.43 5.27 21.27
CA THR A 189 7.21 4.79 21.94
C THR A 189 6.07 4.43 20.98
N GLY A 190 6.34 4.49 19.68
CA GLY A 190 5.37 4.18 18.62
C GLY A 190 4.71 5.40 17.99
N GLY A 191 5.08 6.61 18.43
CA GLY A 191 4.70 7.87 17.81
C GLY A 191 5.84 8.49 16.99
N ILE A 192 5.64 9.76 16.61
CA ILE A 192 6.69 10.57 15.98
C ILE A 192 7.22 11.59 16.99
N ALA A 193 8.54 11.76 17.02
CA ALA A 193 9.19 12.78 17.80
C ALA A 193 8.71 14.17 17.34
N ALA A 194 8.37 15.03 18.29
CA ALA A 194 8.07 16.41 17.99
C ALA A 194 9.32 17.07 17.38
N ALA A 195 9.21 17.53 16.14
CA ALA A 195 10.21 18.45 15.63
C ALA A 195 10.08 19.75 16.44
N HIS A 196 11.17 20.18 17.08
CA HIS A 196 11.27 21.50 17.72
C HIS A 196 11.13 22.59 16.65
N HIS A 197 9.91 22.94 16.30
CA HIS A 197 9.62 24.17 15.58
C HIS A 197 9.36 25.27 16.62
N ASN A 198 10.42 25.99 16.98
CA ASN A 198 10.27 27.33 17.56
C ASN A 198 9.59 28.20 16.49
N HIS A 199 8.34 28.57 16.74
CA HIS A 199 7.71 29.74 16.15
C HIS A 199 7.55 30.81 17.23
#